data_AF-X1DRH0-F1
#
_entry.id   AF-X1DRH0-F1
#
_cell.length_a   1.000
_cell.length_b   1.000
_cell.length_c   1.000
_cell.angle_alpha   90.00
_cell.angle_beta   90.00
_cell.angle_gamma   90.00
#
_symmetry.space_group_name_H-M   'P 1'
#
loop_
_entity.id
_entity.type
_entity.pdbx_description
1 polymer ?
#
loop_
_entity_poly.entity_id
_entity_poly.type
_entity_poly.pdbx_seq_one_letter_code
_entity_poly.pdbx_strand_id
1 'polypeptide(L)'
;DIGEPIGCIVAAELGAGNTPAPLVTGARLGIPVVDGDYAGRAIPDEMQGTPYLYGKHSWPFASVDQWGNVAIIKYTINPHMLERIGKMLAVASYVGTTMAATPLPSVEMKEILVPGTFTKCFKLGRAMREARENNQDPIEAALRETNGWKLFEG
;
A
#
# COMPACT_ATOMS: atom_id res chain seq x y z
N ASP A 1 7.93 -18.33 -14.51
CA ASP A 1 6.48 -18.47 -14.31
C ASP A 1 6.12 -18.21 -12.87
N ILE A 2 5.04 -17.47 -12.61
CA ILE A 2 4.45 -17.30 -11.27
C ILE A 2 3.59 -18.53 -10.98
N GLY A 3 4.22 -19.69 -10.98
CA GLY A 3 3.59 -20.99 -10.71
C GLY A 3 3.58 -21.36 -9.23
N GLU A 4 4.18 -20.52 -8.38
CA GLU A 4 4.23 -20.74 -6.95
C GLU A 4 3.02 -20.09 -6.24
N PRO A 5 2.52 -20.71 -5.14
CA PRO A 5 1.46 -20.13 -4.34
C PRO A 5 1.85 -18.75 -3.78
N ILE A 6 0.91 -17.80 -3.78
CA ILE A 6 1.10 -16.51 -3.12
C ILE A 6 1.05 -16.71 -1.59
N GLY A 7 2.19 -16.52 -0.94
CA GLY A 7 2.34 -16.78 0.51
C GLY A 7 1.86 -15.65 1.42
N CYS A 8 1.83 -14.41 0.93
CA CYS A 8 1.40 -13.24 1.71
C CYS A 8 1.05 -12.04 0.82
N ILE A 9 0.43 -11.03 1.40
CA ILE A 9 0.19 -9.72 0.78
C ILE A 9 0.95 -8.64 1.54
N VAL A 10 1.50 -7.67 0.81
CA VAL A 10 2.12 -6.46 1.34
C VAL A 10 1.40 -5.26 0.75
N ALA A 11 1.18 -4.20 1.53
CA ALA A 11 0.66 -2.96 1.00
C ALA A 11 1.72 -2.28 0.10
N ALA A 12 1.29 -1.71 -1.03
CA ALA A 12 2.18 -0.88 -1.84
C ALA A 12 2.64 0.37 -1.07
N GLU A 13 1.71 0.99 -0.34
CA GLU A 13 1.95 2.20 0.44
C GLU A 13 0.89 2.39 1.52
N LEU A 14 1.11 3.35 2.42
CA LEU A 14 0.10 3.80 3.36
C LEU A 14 -0.90 4.76 2.71
N GLY A 15 -2.19 4.53 2.92
CA GLY A 15 -3.24 5.40 2.42
C GLY A 15 -4.64 4.90 2.75
N ALA A 16 -5.65 5.76 2.57
CA ALA A 16 -7.04 5.46 2.93
C ALA A 16 -7.58 4.17 2.29
N GLY A 17 -7.22 3.90 1.03
CA GLY A 17 -7.53 2.64 0.34
C GLY A 17 -6.40 1.60 0.46
N ASN A 18 -5.15 2.03 0.29
CA ASN A 18 -3.99 1.13 0.17
C ASN A 18 -3.63 0.40 1.47
N THR A 19 -3.99 0.94 2.64
CA THR A 19 -3.80 0.28 3.93
C THR A 19 -4.87 -0.80 4.21
N PRO A 20 -6.18 -0.53 4.13
CA PRO A 20 -7.20 -1.55 4.41
C PRO A 20 -7.39 -2.59 3.29
N ALA A 21 -7.14 -2.25 2.02
CA ALA A 21 -7.33 -3.17 0.90
C ALA A 21 -6.59 -4.52 1.06
N PRO A 22 -5.27 -4.56 1.38
CA PRO A 22 -4.56 -5.82 1.58
C PRO A 22 -5.07 -6.57 2.82
N LEU A 23 -5.49 -5.90 3.89
CA LEU A 23 -6.09 -6.54 5.09
C LEU A 23 -7.36 -7.32 4.73
N VAL A 24 -8.27 -6.69 4.00
CA VAL A 24 -9.51 -7.34 3.54
C VAL A 24 -9.19 -8.46 2.54
N THR A 25 -8.24 -8.24 1.64
CA THR A 25 -7.86 -9.22 0.62
C THR A 25 -7.24 -10.46 1.25
N GLY A 26 -6.29 -10.29 2.17
CA GLY A 26 -5.66 -11.39 2.89
C GLY A 26 -6.66 -12.19 3.72
N ALA A 27 -7.57 -11.50 4.43
CA ALA A 27 -8.65 -12.16 5.17
C ALA A 27 -9.58 -12.99 4.27
N ARG A 28 -9.93 -12.50 3.08
CA ARG A 28 -10.78 -13.22 2.12
C ARG A 28 -10.07 -14.41 1.48
N LEU A 29 -8.77 -14.28 1.21
CA LEU A 29 -7.96 -15.31 0.57
C LEU A 29 -7.39 -16.33 1.58
N GLY A 30 -7.47 -16.05 2.88
CA GLY A 30 -6.88 -16.89 3.92
C GLY A 30 -5.35 -16.85 3.93
N ILE A 31 -4.75 -15.75 3.47
CA ILE A 31 -3.29 -15.56 3.45
C ILE A 31 -2.87 -14.40 4.35
N PRO A 32 -1.69 -14.47 4.98
CA PRO A 32 -1.22 -13.43 5.88
C PRO A 32 -0.96 -12.12 5.15
N VAL A 33 -1.16 -11.02 5.87
CA VAL A 33 -0.77 -9.67 5.45
C VAL A 33 0.41 -9.24 6.30
N VAL A 34 1.48 -8.79 5.66
CA VAL A 34 2.69 -8.38 6.34
C VAL A 34 2.47 -7.02 7.02
N ASP A 35 2.92 -6.87 8.27
CA ASP A 35 2.96 -5.56 8.94
C ASP A 35 4.10 -4.72 8.36
N GLY A 36 3.80 -4.06 7.26
CA GLY A 36 4.74 -3.24 6.51
C GLY A 36 4.16 -2.83 5.16
N ASP A 37 4.83 -1.89 4.51
CA ASP A 37 4.54 -1.46 3.15
C ASP A 37 5.86 -1.20 2.41
N TYR A 38 5.75 -0.73 1.16
CA TYR A 38 6.91 -0.44 0.33
C TYR A 38 7.31 1.04 0.30
N ALA A 39 6.71 1.90 1.13
CA ALA A 39 7.01 3.34 1.12
C ALA A 39 7.16 3.98 2.51
N GLY A 40 6.48 3.45 3.53
CA GLY A 40 6.39 4.05 4.87
C GLY A 40 5.50 5.31 4.94
N ARG A 41 4.89 5.69 3.82
CA ARG A 41 4.06 6.88 3.62
C ARG A 41 3.26 6.74 2.32
N ALA A 42 2.36 7.69 2.06
CA ALA A 42 1.81 7.88 0.74
C ALA A 42 2.87 8.45 -0.24
N ILE A 43 2.85 7.98 -1.47
CA ILE A 43 3.68 8.33 -2.62
C ILE A 43 2.79 8.66 -3.82
N PRO A 44 3.18 9.62 -4.67
CA PRO A 44 2.40 10.00 -5.86
C PRO A 44 2.60 9.06 -7.07
N ASP A 45 3.64 8.23 -7.03
CA ASP A 45 4.01 7.28 -8.08
C ASP A 45 4.95 6.18 -7.56
N GLU A 46 5.01 5.07 -8.31
CA GLU A 46 5.83 3.87 -8.03
C GLU A 46 7.33 4.17 -7.81
N MET A 47 7.88 5.22 -8.43
CA MET A 47 9.32 5.50 -8.41
C MET A 47 9.81 5.99 -7.04
N GLN A 48 8.90 6.32 -6.13
CA GLN A 48 9.22 6.69 -4.74
C GLN A 48 9.09 5.53 -3.76
N GLY A 49 8.72 4.34 -4.25
CA GLY A 49 8.66 3.11 -3.47
C GLY A 49 9.99 2.36 -3.45
N THR A 50 10.18 1.56 -2.41
CA THR A 50 11.34 0.69 -2.22
C THR A 50 11.57 -0.32 -3.36
N PRO A 51 10.56 -0.90 -4.05
CA PRO A 51 10.81 -1.71 -5.24
C PRO A 51 11.67 -0.97 -6.28
N TYR A 52 11.34 0.27 -6.60
CA TYR A 52 12.10 1.08 -7.54
C TYR A 52 13.51 1.39 -7.03
N LEU A 53 13.62 1.82 -5.77
CA LEU A 53 14.91 2.19 -5.15
C LEU A 53 15.90 1.02 -5.07
N TYR A 54 15.41 -0.21 -4.94
CA TYR A 54 16.21 -1.43 -4.88
C TYR A 54 16.30 -2.17 -6.23
N GLY A 55 15.88 -1.54 -7.33
CA GLY A 55 15.99 -2.10 -8.68
C GLY A 55 15.10 -3.34 -8.92
N LYS A 56 14.04 -3.51 -8.12
CA LYS A 56 13.04 -4.55 -8.32
C LYS A 56 12.01 -4.11 -9.36
N HIS A 57 11.33 -5.09 -9.95
CA HIS A 57 10.30 -4.84 -10.94
C HIS A 57 8.90 -5.15 -10.41
N SER A 58 7.95 -4.31 -10.80
CA SER A 58 6.55 -4.42 -10.33
C SER A 58 5.63 -5.15 -11.31
N TRP A 59 6.18 -5.69 -12.41
CA TRP A 59 5.47 -6.56 -13.36
C TRP A 59 5.81 -8.05 -13.11
N PRO A 60 4.93 -8.98 -13.55
CA PRO A 60 3.59 -8.72 -14.09
C PRO A 60 2.65 -8.12 -13.04
N PHE A 61 1.59 -7.47 -13.50
CA PHE A 61 0.52 -6.99 -12.63
C PHE A 61 -0.86 -7.31 -13.19
N ALA A 62 -1.81 -7.47 -12.29
CA ALA A 62 -3.23 -7.55 -12.58
C ALA A 62 -3.93 -6.28 -12.09
N SER A 63 -4.93 -5.81 -12.85
CA SER A 63 -5.79 -4.69 -12.50
C SER A 63 -7.24 -5.12 -12.70
N VAL A 64 -8.07 -4.87 -11.69
CA VAL A 64 -9.50 -5.20 -11.69
C VAL A 64 -10.30 -3.96 -11.32
N ASP A 65 -11.35 -3.68 -12.08
CA ASP A 65 -12.28 -2.59 -11.80
C ASP A 65 -13.59 -3.08 -11.17
N GLN A 66 -14.41 -2.14 -10.73
CA GLN A 66 -15.72 -2.43 -10.10
C GLN A 66 -16.74 -3.07 -11.07
N TRP A 67 -16.52 -2.97 -12.37
CA TRP A 67 -17.39 -3.53 -13.39
C TRP A 67 -17.10 -5.01 -13.66
N GLY A 68 -16.01 -5.53 -13.09
CA GLY A 68 -15.55 -6.90 -13.27
C GLY A 68 -14.60 -7.07 -14.45
N ASN A 69 -14.11 -5.99 -15.06
CA ASN A 69 -13.08 -6.10 -16.08
C ASN A 69 -11.74 -6.48 -15.44
N VAL A 70 -11.02 -7.37 -16.11
CA VAL A 70 -9.71 -7.85 -15.66
C VAL A 70 -8.67 -7.56 -16.74
N ALA A 71 -7.64 -6.81 -16.38
CA ALA A 71 -6.46 -6.59 -17.22
C ALA A 71 -5.24 -7.25 -16.59
N ILE A 72 -4.48 -8.01 -17.39
CA ILE A 72 -3.23 -8.65 -16.96
C ILE A 72 -2.11 -8.16 -17.87
N ILE A 73 -1.15 -7.45 -17.28
CA ILE A 73 0.02 -6.94 -17.97
C ILE A 73 1.19 -7.82 -17.59
N LYS A 74 1.69 -8.59 -18.56
CA LYS A 74 2.79 -9.54 -18.33
C LYS A 74 4.15 -8.86 -18.20
N TYR A 75 4.32 -7.73 -18.87
CA TYR A 75 5.59 -7.03 -18.96
C TYR A 75 5.37 -5.56 -19.24
N THR A 76 6.23 -4.73 -18.66
CA THR A 76 6.37 -3.30 -18.98
C THR A 76 7.83 -2.97 -19.16
N ILE A 77 8.14 -2.08 -20.10
CA ILE A 77 9.53 -1.75 -20.43
C ILE A 77 10.28 -1.08 -19.27
N ASN A 78 9.57 -0.38 -18.39
CA ASN A 78 10.10 0.23 -17.18
C ASN A 78 8.96 0.60 -16.20
N PRO A 79 9.29 0.97 -14.95
CA PRO A 79 8.31 1.38 -13.93
C PRO A 79 7.45 2.58 -14.34
N HIS A 80 8.01 3.55 -15.08
CA HIS A 80 7.25 4.69 -15.59
C HIS A 80 6.11 4.27 -16.51
N MET A 81 6.34 3.26 -17.35
CA MET A 81 5.29 2.72 -18.22
C MET A 81 4.27 1.88 -17.48
N LEU A 82 4.69 1.14 -16.44
CA LEU A 82 3.76 0.45 -15.54
C LEU A 82 2.80 1.44 -14.89
N GLU A 83 3.33 2.49 -14.28
CA GLU A 83 2.58 3.56 -13.63
C GLU A 83 1.60 4.21 -14.62
N ARG A 84 2.08 4.53 -15.83
CA ARG A 84 1.25 5.12 -16.88
C ARG A 84 0.11 4.19 -17.29
N ILE A 85 0.37 2.91 -17.50
CA ILE A 85 -0.67 1.94 -17.89
C ILE A 85 -1.70 1.79 -16.77
N GLY A 86 -1.26 1.62 -15.51
CA GLY A 86 -2.15 1.52 -14.35
C GLY A 86 -3.07 2.74 -14.21
N LYS A 87 -2.51 3.95 -14.37
CA LYS A 87 -3.31 5.20 -14.38
C LYS A 87 -4.33 5.23 -15.52
N MET A 88 -3.99 4.76 -16.71
CA MET A 88 -4.94 4.72 -17.83
C MET A 88 -6.06 3.69 -17.64
N LEU A 89 -5.78 2.56 -17.00
CA LEU A 89 -6.82 1.59 -16.61
C LEU A 89 -7.79 2.21 -15.57
N ALA A 90 -7.26 2.94 -14.59
CA ALA A 90 -8.08 3.70 -13.64
C ALA A 90 -8.97 4.72 -14.34
N VAL A 91 -8.44 5.49 -15.29
CA VAL A 91 -9.23 6.44 -16.09
C VAL A 91 -10.34 5.73 -16.86
N ALA A 92 -10.03 4.62 -17.54
CA ALA A 92 -11.01 3.87 -18.32
C ALA A 92 -12.18 3.32 -17.49
N SER A 93 -11.94 3.04 -16.19
CA SER A 93 -12.95 2.50 -15.27
C SER A 93 -13.95 3.54 -14.72
N TYR A 94 -13.73 4.83 -14.95
CA TYR A 94 -14.45 5.99 -14.39
C TYR A 94 -14.36 6.20 -12.87
N VAL A 95 -14.04 5.17 -12.08
CA VAL A 95 -14.08 5.24 -10.60
C VAL A 95 -12.76 4.82 -9.95
N GLY A 96 -11.99 3.94 -10.59
CA GLY A 96 -10.70 3.45 -10.12
C GLY A 96 -10.54 1.94 -10.35
N THR A 97 -9.31 1.45 -10.13
CA THR A 97 -9.01 0.01 -10.17
C THR A 97 -8.26 -0.41 -8.91
N THR A 98 -8.33 -1.69 -8.59
CA THR A 98 -7.44 -2.34 -7.62
C THR A 98 -6.37 -3.10 -8.39
N MET A 99 -5.12 -3.01 -7.94
CA MET A 99 -3.98 -3.65 -8.60
C MET A 99 -3.27 -4.63 -7.66
N ALA A 100 -2.87 -5.77 -8.21
CA ALA A 100 -1.92 -6.69 -7.61
C ALA A 100 -0.66 -6.71 -8.48
N ALA A 101 0.45 -6.25 -7.91
CA ALA A 101 1.71 -6.01 -8.61
C ALA A 101 2.88 -6.50 -7.77
N THR A 102 4.09 -6.40 -8.32
CA THR A 102 5.35 -6.65 -7.60
C THR A 102 5.42 -8.03 -6.96
N PRO A 103 5.19 -9.12 -7.73
CA PRO A 103 5.45 -10.46 -7.24
C PRO A 103 6.94 -10.59 -6.92
N LEU A 104 7.26 -10.92 -5.67
CA LEU A 104 8.62 -11.05 -5.18
C LEU A 104 8.81 -12.35 -4.40
N PRO A 105 10.00 -12.98 -4.51
CA PRO A 105 10.42 -13.97 -3.55
C PRO A 105 10.41 -13.39 -2.13
N SER A 106 10.04 -14.20 -1.14
CA SER A 106 9.91 -13.72 0.25
C SER A 106 11.22 -13.17 0.84
N VAL A 107 12.38 -13.65 0.37
CA VAL A 107 13.69 -13.14 0.76
C VAL A 107 13.90 -11.71 0.28
N GLU A 108 13.58 -11.41 -0.98
CA GLU A 108 13.71 -10.06 -1.55
C GLU A 108 12.67 -9.10 -0.98
N MET A 109 11.44 -9.58 -0.72
CA MET A 109 10.40 -8.78 -0.06
C MET A 109 10.90 -8.26 1.30
N LYS A 110 11.50 -9.14 2.11
CA LYS A 110 12.01 -8.76 3.44
C LYS A 110 13.16 -7.76 3.40
N GLU A 111 13.96 -7.76 2.34
CA GLU A 111 15.09 -6.83 2.16
C GLU A 111 14.62 -5.40 1.90
N ILE A 112 13.49 -5.23 1.21
CA ILE A 112 13.02 -3.92 0.74
C ILE A 112 11.86 -3.35 1.57
N LEU A 113 11.20 -4.17 2.38
CA LEU A 113 10.03 -3.78 3.18
C LEU A 113 10.36 -2.65 4.18
N VAL A 114 9.44 -1.71 4.35
CA VAL A 114 9.40 -0.82 5.52
C VAL A 114 8.52 -1.46 6.59
N PRO A 115 9.10 -2.04 7.67
CA PRO A 115 8.34 -2.83 8.63
C PRO A 115 7.54 -1.96 9.61
N GLY A 116 6.47 -2.52 10.17
CA GLY A 116 5.71 -1.95 11.29
C GLY A 116 4.76 -0.81 10.93
N THR A 117 4.53 -0.56 9.65
CA THR A 117 3.76 0.61 9.19
C THR A 117 2.27 0.47 9.46
N PHE A 118 1.72 -0.75 9.45
CA PHE A 118 0.33 -0.98 9.88
C PHE A 118 0.18 -0.82 11.37
N THR A 119 1.10 -1.39 12.16
CA THR A 119 1.11 -1.19 13.61
C THR A 119 1.19 0.30 13.95
N LYS A 120 2.02 1.08 13.25
CA LYS A 120 2.11 2.54 13.43
C LYS A 120 0.79 3.25 13.11
N CYS A 121 0.17 2.96 11.96
CA CYS A 121 -1.13 3.52 11.59
C CYS A 121 -2.22 3.18 12.61
N PHE A 122 -2.23 1.93 13.09
CA PHE A 122 -3.20 1.46 14.06
C PHE A 122 -3.07 2.17 15.40
N LYS A 123 -1.85 2.30 15.93
CA LYS A 123 -1.61 3.01 17.19
C LYS A 123 -1.99 4.49 17.09
N LEU A 124 -1.60 5.17 16.01
CA LEU A 124 -1.99 6.56 15.76
C LEU A 124 -3.51 6.73 15.70
N GLY A 125 -4.19 5.92 14.89
CA GLY A 125 -5.64 5.97 14.76
C GLY A 125 -6.35 5.67 16.08
N ARG A 126 -5.85 4.72 16.86
CA ARG A 126 -6.34 4.43 18.21
C ARG A 126 -6.18 5.62 19.14
N ALA A 127 -4.98 6.19 19.25
CA ALA A 127 -4.70 7.32 20.13
C ALA A 127 -5.59 8.52 19.82
N MET A 128 -5.76 8.85 18.54
CA MET A 128 -6.64 9.94 18.10
C MET A 128 -8.12 9.66 18.41
N ARG A 129 -8.58 8.42 18.20
CA ARG A 129 -9.97 8.03 18.50
C ARG A 129 -10.24 8.10 20.00
N GLU A 130 -9.39 7.49 20.81
CA GLU A 130 -9.53 7.45 22.27
C GLU A 130 -9.46 8.87 22.88
N ALA A 131 -8.60 9.74 22.36
CA ALA A 131 -8.57 11.15 22.78
C ALA A 131 -9.93 11.83 22.52
N ARG A 132 -10.52 11.66 21.33
CA ARG A 132 -11.85 12.23 21.02
C ARG A 132 -12.94 11.67 21.93
N GLU A 133 -12.97 10.36 22.15
CA GLU A 133 -13.95 9.69 23.02
C GLU A 133 -13.87 10.20 24.47
N ASN A 134 -12.68 10.63 24.91
CA ASN A 134 -12.44 11.18 26.24
C ASN A 134 -12.45 12.72 26.30
N ASN A 135 -12.95 13.41 25.26
CA ASN A 135 -12.96 14.89 25.16
C ASN A 135 -11.56 15.55 25.32
N GLN A 136 -10.51 14.86 24.86
CA GLN A 136 -9.14 15.37 24.78
C GLN A 136 -8.81 15.80 23.35
N ASP A 137 -7.76 16.61 23.18
CA ASP A 137 -7.30 17.03 21.86
C ASP A 137 -6.65 15.85 21.08
N PRO A 138 -7.24 15.41 19.95
CA PRO A 138 -6.67 14.34 19.13
C PRO A 138 -5.36 14.73 18.44
N ILE A 139 -5.09 16.02 18.22
CA ILE A 139 -3.84 16.49 17.62
C ILE A 139 -2.71 16.29 18.61
N GLU A 140 -2.89 16.68 19.87
CA GLU A 140 -1.91 16.45 20.93
C GLU A 140 -1.63 14.95 21.14
N ALA A 141 -2.67 14.11 21.09
CA ALA A 141 -2.51 12.66 21.16
C ALA A 141 -1.70 12.11 19.96
N ALA A 142 -1.97 12.59 18.75
CA ALA A 142 -1.22 12.22 17.56
C ALA A 142 0.26 12.63 17.65
N LEU A 143 0.56 13.84 18.12
CA LEU A 143 1.92 14.34 18.29
C LEU A 143 2.70 13.49 19.29
N ARG A 144 2.09 13.12 20.42
CA ARG A 144 2.71 12.23 21.42
C ARG A 144 2.98 10.83 20.89
N GLU A 145 2.01 10.23 20.19
CA GLU A 145 2.17 8.87 19.64
C GLU A 145 3.24 8.81 18.54
N THR A 146 3.39 9.89 17.76
CA THR A 146 4.30 9.92 16.61
C THR A 146 5.64 10.59 16.89
N ASN A 147 5.80 11.23 18.05
CA ASN A 147 6.86 12.23 18.29
C ASN A 147 6.95 13.27 17.16
N GLY A 148 5.79 13.69 16.65
CA GLY A 148 5.66 14.61 15.52
C GLY A 148 5.77 16.09 15.91
N TRP A 149 5.73 16.96 14.90
CA TRP A 149 5.73 18.42 15.09
C TRP A 149 4.46 19.05 14.54
N LYS A 150 3.90 20.00 15.29
CA LYS A 150 2.84 20.89 14.81
C LYS A 150 3.47 22.01 13.99
N LEU A 151 3.34 21.93 12.67
CA LEU A 151 3.92 22.93 11.75
C LEU A 151 3.06 24.18 11.58
N PHE A 152 1.73 24.04 11.67
CA PHE A 152 0.76 25.12 11.48
C PHE A 152 -0.57 24.81 12.18
N GLU A 153 -1.31 25.85 12.54
CA GLU A 153 -2.70 25.85 13.01
C GLU A 153 -3.39 27.10 12.49
N GLY A 154 -4.61 26.95 11.97
CA GLY A 154 -5.41 28.01 11.39
C GLY A 154 -6.89 27.76 11.55
#